data_AF-A0A1F8LVF3-F1
#
_entry.id   AF-A0A1F8LVF3-F1
#
_cell.length_a   1.000
_cell.length_b   1.000
_cell.length_c   1.000
_cell.angle_alpha   90.00
_cell.angle_beta   90.00
_cell.angle_gamma   90.00
#
_symmetry.space_group_name_H-M   'P 1'
#
loop_
_entity.id
_entity.type
_entity.pdbx_description
1 polymer ?
#
loop_
_entity_poly.entity_id
_entity_poly.type
_entity_poly.pdbx_seq_one_letter_code
_entity_poly.pdbx_strand_id
1 'polypeptide(L)'
;MVGKSGVGKTALLNALQPGLGLRVKEVSQVTGKGRHTTTNLEMFPMEGGGAIVDTPGTREFGMWDNVDDLALLFSEMRPLVGKCRFGLDCQHDEEPGCAIRKAVVSGQISPRRYQSLLSLKEELNHVRRNL
;
A
#
# COMPACT_ATOMS: atom_id res chain seq x y z
N MET A 1 1.14 -7.71 10.80
CA MET A 1 0.46 -6.43 10.56
C MET A 1 1.44 -5.50 9.90
N VAL A 2 0.99 -4.88 8.82
CA VAL A 2 1.83 -4.02 7.98
C VAL A 2 1.32 -2.59 8.07
N GLY A 3 2.24 -1.62 8.11
CA GLY A 3 1.89 -0.20 8.14
C GLY A 3 3.09 0.66 8.53
N LYS A 4 3.00 1.97 8.27
CA LYS A 4 4.06 2.93 8.60
C LYS A 4 4.44 2.86 10.09
N SER A 5 5.68 3.25 10.42
CA SER A 5 6.11 3.33 11.82
C SER A 5 5.27 4.36 12.58
N GLY A 6 4.89 4.04 13.82
CA GLY A 6 4.13 4.95 14.69
C GLY A 6 2.61 4.97 14.52
N VAL A 7 2.02 4.17 13.62
CA VAL A 7 0.55 4.12 13.42
C VAL A 7 -0.22 3.32 14.50
N GLY A 8 0.46 2.86 15.55
CA GLY A 8 -0.19 2.15 16.67
C GLY A 8 -0.32 0.62 16.53
N LYS A 9 0.41 -0.03 15.61
CA LYS A 9 0.39 -1.50 15.42
C LYS A 9 0.58 -2.29 16.73
N THR A 10 1.56 -1.90 17.54
CA THR A 10 1.87 -2.55 18.82
C THR A 10 0.80 -2.31 19.88
N ALA A 11 0.19 -1.11 19.89
CA ALA A 11 -0.94 -0.83 20.77
C ALA A 11 -2.17 -1.67 20.40
N LEU A 12 -2.43 -1.85 19.10
CA LEU A 12 -3.50 -2.72 18.61
C LEU A 12 -3.26 -4.19 18.96
N LEU A 13 -2.01 -4.70 18.89
CA LEU A 13 -1.67 -6.05 19.33
C LEU A 13 -2.01 -6.29 20.80
N ASN A 14 -1.60 -5.39 21.68
CA ASN A 14 -1.86 -5.51 23.11
C ASN A 14 -3.36 -5.45 23.44
N ALA A 15 -4.15 -4.73 22.64
CA ALA A 15 -5.61 -4.71 22.78
C ALA A 15 -6.28 -6.01 22.29
N LEU A 16 -5.76 -6.62 21.22
CA LEU A 16 -6.29 -7.86 20.67
C LEU A 16 -5.91 -9.11 21.49
N GLN A 17 -4.76 -9.10 22.14
CA GLN A 17 -4.31 -10.16 23.04
C GLN A 17 -3.71 -9.55 24.31
N PRO A 18 -4.55 -9.32 25.33
CA PRO A 18 -4.10 -8.91 26.64
C PRO A 18 -3.04 -9.89 27.17
N GLY A 19 -1.95 -9.38 27.76
CA GLY A 19 -0.90 -10.21 28.34
C GLY A 19 0.31 -10.49 27.43
N LEU A 20 0.30 -10.04 26.17
CA LEU A 20 1.47 -10.12 25.27
C LEU A 20 2.71 -9.37 25.81
N GLY A 21 2.52 -8.39 26.69
CA GLY A 21 3.63 -7.67 27.34
C GLY A 21 4.54 -6.89 26.38
N LEU A 22 4.09 -6.62 25.15
CA LEU A 22 4.89 -5.91 24.16
C LEU A 22 5.15 -4.48 24.63
N ARG A 23 6.42 -4.07 24.66
CA ARG A 23 6.82 -2.73 25.10
C ARG A 23 6.19 -1.69 24.17
N VAL A 24 5.24 -0.92 24.68
CA VAL A 24 4.76 0.34 24.10
C VAL A 24 5.65 1.46 24.64
N LYS A 25 6.45 2.15 23.81
CA LYS A 25 7.22 3.34 24.23
C LYS A 25 6.52 4.59 23.73
N GLU A 26 6.55 5.65 24.52
CA GLU A 26 5.95 6.93 24.16
C GLU A 26 6.52 7.51 22.84
N VAL A 27 5.65 8.24 22.14
CA VAL A 27 5.95 8.91 20.88
C VAL A 27 7.08 9.92 21.09
N SER A 28 8.11 9.91 20.23
CA SER A 28 9.21 10.86 20.33
C SER A 28 8.70 12.30 20.14
N GLN A 29 8.81 13.14 21.17
CA GLN A 29 8.40 14.55 21.12
C GLN A 29 9.21 15.41 20.13
N VAL A 30 10.36 14.92 19.67
CA VAL A 30 11.24 15.62 18.71
C VAL A 30 10.79 15.43 17.26
N THR A 31 10.09 14.33 16.95
CA THR A 31 9.75 13.97 15.55
C THR A 31 8.28 13.65 15.31
N GLY A 32 7.45 13.58 16.37
CA GLY A 32 6.03 13.21 16.28
C GLY A 32 5.77 11.77 15.81
N LYS A 33 6.80 10.92 15.73
CA LYS A 33 6.70 9.54 15.24
C LYS A 33 6.82 8.54 16.39
N GLY A 34 5.84 7.65 16.52
CA GLY A 34 5.88 6.53 17.47
C GLY A 34 7.01 5.57 17.08
N ARG A 35 8.02 5.44 17.94
CA ARG A 35 9.20 4.62 17.66
C ARG A 35 9.02 3.23 18.27
N HIS A 36 8.34 2.36 17.55
CA HIS A 36 8.49 0.92 17.74
C HIS A 36 9.64 0.41 16.89
N THR A 37 10.67 -0.06 17.58
CA THR A 37 11.89 -0.68 17.04
C THR A 37 11.66 -2.18 16.88
N THR A 38 10.57 -2.62 16.23
CA THR A 38 10.47 -4.04 15.86
C THR A 38 11.49 -4.23 14.73
N THR A 39 12.66 -4.77 15.04
CA THR A 39 13.76 -5.03 14.08
C THR A 39 13.65 -6.42 13.45
N ASN A 40 12.84 -7.31 14.03
CA ASN A 40 12.68 -8.69 13.60
C ASN A 40 11.21 -8.98 13.23
N LEU A 41 11.02 -9.95 12.32
CA LEU A 41 9.71 -10.53 12.03
C LEU A 41 9.35 -11.48 13.16
N GLU A 42 8.28 -11.20 13.90
CA GLU A 42 7.85 -11.98 15.06
C GLU A 42 6.44 -12.52 14.84
N MET A 43 6.18 -13.76 15.28
CA MET A 43 4.87 -14.40 15.19
C MET A 43 4.31 -14.63 16.60
N PHE A 44 3.11 -14.12 16.85
CA PHE A 44 2.40 -14.24 18.12
C PHE A 44 1.22 -15.22 17.97
N PRO A 45 1.23 -16.37 18.66
CA PRO A 45 0.07 -17.25 18.70
C PRO A 45 -1.07 -16.60 19.48
N MET A 46 -2.30 -16.84 19.03
CA MET A 46 -3.52 -16.27 19.62
C MET A 46 -4.30 -17.31 20.43
N GLU A 47 -4.89 -16.91 21.56
CA GLU A 47 -5.71 -17.80 22.41
C GLU A 47 -6.92 -18.38 21.67
N GLY A 48 -7.46 -17.67 20.67
CA GLY A 48 -8.54 -18.15 19.80
C GLY A 48 -8.11 -19.02 18.61
N GLY A 49 -6.82 -19.37 18.53
CA GLY A 49 -6.23 -20.06 17.38
C GLY A 49 -5.70 -19.11 16.30
N GLY A 50 -4.76 -19.60 15.49
CA GLY A 50 -4.03 -18.79 14.51
C GLY A 50 -2.89 -17.98 15.13
N ALA A 51 -2.28 -17.10 14.33
CA ALA A 51 -1.16 -16.27 14.76
C ALA A 51 -1.14 -14.91 14.07
N ILE A 52 -0.60 -13.90 14.76
CA ILE A 52 -0.32 -12.58 14.19
C ILE A 52 1.18 -12.46 13.94
N VAL A 53 1.57 -12.22 12.69
CA VAL A 53 2.95 -11.88 12.34
C VAL A 53 3.13 -10.38 12.42
N ASP A 54 3.93 -9.84 13.36
CA ASP A 54 4.35 -8.43 13.34
C ASP A 54 5.59 -8.25 12.48
N THR A 55 5.54 -7.28 11.57
CA THR A 55 6.67 -6.93 10.70
C THR A 55 7.24 -5.59 11.16
N PRO A 56 8.57 -5.39 11.11
CA PRO A 56 9.18 -4.08 11.25
C PRO A 56 8.42 -3.02 10.48
N GLY A 57 8.27 -1.81 11.02
CA GLY A 57 7.68 -0.71 10.28
C GLY A 57 8.46 -0.49 8.99
N THR A 58 7.90 -0.87 7.85
CA THR A 58 8.55 -0.76 6.55
C THR A 58 8.80 0.72 6.26
N ARG A 59 10.07 1.08 6.00
CA ARG A 59 10.44 2.45 5.63
C ARG A 59 10.02 2.76 4.21
N GLU A 60 10.17 1.80 3.30
CA GLU A 60 9.71 1.88 1.92
C GLU A 60 9.24 0.51 1.42
N PHE A 61 8.16 0.51 0.65
CA PHE A 61 7.76 -0.62 -0.18
C PHE A 61 8.30 -0.34 -1.57
N GLY A 62 9.40 -0.98 -1.94
CA GLY A 62 9.77 -1.06 -3.36
C GLY A 62 8.73 -1.94 -4.06
N MET A 63 8.20 -1.50 -5.19
CA MET A 63 7.49 -2.39 -6.11
C MET A 63 8.55 -3.12 -6.92
N TRP A 64 8.83 -4.37 -6.55
CA TRP A 64 9.84 -5.21 -7.19
C TRP A 64 9.28 -6.07 -8.33
N ASP A 65 7.95 -6.12 -8.50
CA ASP A 65 7.31 -6.94 -9.51
C ASP A 65 7.07 -6.19 -10.82
N ASN A 66 7.32 -6.91 -11.91
CA ASN A 66 6.99 -6.54 -13.28
C ASN A 66 5.48 -6.70 -13.53
N VAL A 67 4.67 -5.85 -12.92
CA VAL A 67 3.25 -5.82 -13.28
C VAL A 67 3.12 -5.14 -14.65
N ASP A 68 2.58 -5.87 -15.63
CA ASP A 68 2.39 -5.39 -17.01
C ASP A 68 1.55 -4.09 -17.05
N ASP A 69 0.50 -4.02 -16.23
CA ASP A 69 -0.30 -2.81 -16.02
C ASP A 69 -0.66 -2.64 -14.54
N LEU A 70 -0.18 -1.57 -13.91
CA LEU A 70 -0.46 -1.24 -12.51
C LEU A 70 -1.96 -1.10 -12.20
N ALA A 71 -2.79 -0.77 -13.18
CA ALA A 71 -4.24 -0.70 -13.00
C ALA A 71 -4.85 -2.05 -12.59
N LEU A 72 -4.20 -3.18 -12.86
CA LEU A 72 -4.63 -4.51 -12.41
C LEU A 72 -4.62 -4.66 -10.88
N LEU A 73 -3.85 -3.83 -10.16
CA LEU A 73 -3.76 -3.84 -8.71
C LEU A 73 -4.88 -3.05 -8.01
N PHE A 74 -5.68 -2.31 -8.78
CA PHE A 74 -6.81 -1.51 -8.30
C PHE A 74 -8.11 -2.26 -8.65
N SER A 75 -8.87 -2.68 -7.63
CA SER A 75 -10.07 -3.51 -7.83
C SER A 75 -11.12 -2.86 -8.73
N GLU A 76 -11.25 -1.53 -8.66
CA GLU A 76 -12.18 -0.75 -9.48
C GLU A 76 -11.69 -0.51 -10.92
N MET A 77 -10.37 -0.57 -11.16
CA MET A 77 -9.76 -0.34 -12.48
C MET A 77 -9.54 -1.64 -13.25
N ARG A 78 -9.25 -2.74 -12.55
CA ARG A 78 -8.99 -4.07 -13.13
C ARG A 78 -10.02 -4.48 -14.20
N PRO A 79 -11.34 -4.30 -14.02
CA PRO A 79 -12.32 -4.67 -15.04
C PRO A 79 -12.28 -3.81 -16.31
N LEU A 80 -11.53 -2.71 -16.33
CA LEU A 80 -11.42 -1.76 -17.44
C LEU A 80 -10.10 -1.90 -18.22
N VAL A 81 -9.13 -2.65 -17.69
CA VAL A 81 -7.88 -2.94 -18.38
C VAL A 81 -8.18 -3.68 -19.69
N GLY A 82 -7.51 -3.26 -20.78
CA GLY A 82 -7.78 -3.77 -22.12
C GLY A 82 -9.03 -3.21 -22.82
N LYS A 83 -9.88 -2.44 -22.12
CA LYS A 83 -11.09 -1.81 -22.71
C LYS A 83 -10.84 -0.39 -23.24
N CYS A 84 -9.61 0.09 -23.14
CA CYS A 84 -9.21 1.38 -23.70
C CYS A 84 -9.15 1.29 -25.23
N ARG A 85 -9.22 2.44 -25.90
CA ARG A 85 -9.00 2.52 -27.36
C ARG A 85 -7.67 1.89 -27.79
N PHE A 86 -6.63 2.02 -26.96
CA PHE A 86 -5.29 1.47 -27.19
C PHE A 86 -5.09 0.08 -26.57
N GLY A 87 -6.16 -0.60 -26.14
CA GLY A 87 -6.06 -1.94 -25.57
C GLY A 87 -5.18 -2.01 -24.32
N LEU A 88 -4.25 -2.96 -24.30
CA LEU A 88 -3.29 -3.19 -23.21
C LEU A 88 -2.11 -2.22 -23.21
N ASP A 89 -1.89 -1.48 -24.30
CA ASP A 89 -0.78 -0.51 -24.41
C ASP A 89 -1.11 0.85 -23.78
N CYS A 90 -2.36 1.03 -23.30
CA CYS A 90 -2.81 2.27 -22.70
C CYS A 90 -2.10 2.52 -21.36
N GLN A 91 -1.47 3.69 -21.24
CA GLN A 91 -0.85 4.20 -20.04
C GLN A 91 -1.84 4.83 -19.05
N HIS A 92 -3.10 4.99 -19.46
CA HIS A 92 -4.17 5.55 -18.63
C HIS A 92 -3.84 6.94 -18.07
N ASP A 93 -3.17 7.78 -18.84
CA ASP A 93 -2.73 9.11 -18.40
C ASP A 93 -3.41 10.22 -19.22
N GLU A 94 -2.99 10.40 -20.47
CA GLU A 94 -3.55 11.40 -21.38
C GLU A 94 -4.30 10.79 -22.56
N GLU A 95 -4.29 9.47 -22.73
CA GLU A 95 -4.76 8.87 -23.96
C GLU A 95 -6.25 9.11 -24.23
N PRO A 96 -6.60 9.47 -25.48
CA PRO A 96 -7.98 9.60 -25.88
C PRO A 96 -8.66 8.23 -25.90
N GLY A 97 -9.83 8.14 -25.26
CA GLY A 97 -10.59 6.89 -25.21
C GLY A 97 -10.10 5.89 -24.16
N CYS A 98 -9.29 6.32 -23.18
CA CYS A 98 -8.98 5.52 -22.00
C CYS A 98 -10.27 5.25 -21.19
N ALA A 99 -10.56 3.96 -20.94
CA ALA A 99 -11.72 3.52 -20.18
C ALA A 99 -11.62 3.93 -18.70
N ILE A 100 -10.42 3.90 -18.12
CA ILE A 100 -10.18 4.34 -16.73
C ILE A 100 -10.46 5.84 -16.59
N ARG A 101 -9.92 6.70 -17.47
CA ARG A 101 -10.19 8.14 -17.44
C ARG A 101 -11.68 8.47 -17.61
N LYS A 102 -12.37 7.77 -18.52
CA LYS A 102 -13.83 7.89 -18.66
C LYS A 102 -14.55 7.54 -17.37
N ALA A 103 -14.15 6.44 -16.72
CA ALA A 103 -14.72 6.02 -15.45
C ALA A 103 -14.47 7.06 -14.33
N VAL A 104 -13.30 7.71 -14.30
CA VAL A 104 -13.00 8.84 -13.39
C VAL A 104 -13.93 10.03 -13.65
N VAL A 105 -14.05 10.46 -14.93
CA VAL A 105 -14.92 11.59 -15.31
C VAL A 105 -16.40 11.31 -14.98
N SER A 106 -16.84 10.07 -15.13
CA SER A 106 -18.20 9.65 -14.78
C SER A 106 -18.45 9.43 -13.28
N GLY A 107 -17.42 9.57 -12.44
CA GLY A 107 -17.51 9.36 -10.99
C GLY A 107 -17.50 7.89 -10.52
N GLN A 108 -17.31 6.93 -11.43
CA GLN A 108 -17.19 5.50 -11.08
C GLN A 108 -15.85 5.17 -10.41
N ILE A 109 -14.81 5.94 -10.71
CA ILE A 109 -13.49 5.84 -10.06
C ILE A 109 -13.20 7.16 -9.36
N SER A 110 -12.76 7.06 -8.10
CA SER A 110 -12.34 8.24 -7.33
C SER A 110 -11.12 8.92 -7.99
N PRO A 111 -11.12 10.25 -8.17
CA PRO A 111 -9.95 10.99 -8.65
C PRO A 111 -8.69 10.74 -7.81
N ARG A 112 -8.84 10.54 -6.49
CA ARG A 112 -7.73 10.22 -5.59
C ARG A 112 -7.07 8.88 -5.94
N ARG A 113 -7.87 7.88 -6.31
CA ARG A 113 -7.38 6.55 -6.70
C ARG A 113 -6.68 6.60 -8.05
N TYR A 114 -7.24 7.34 -9.00
CA TYR A 114 -6.60 7.61 -10.28
C TYR A 114 -5.25 8.32 -10.11
N GLN A 115 -5.18 9.35 -9.27
CA GLN A 115 -3.90 10.02 -8.97
C GLN A 115 -2.88 9.06 -8.35
N SER A 116 -3.34 8.13 -7.50
CA SER A 116 -2.46 7.12 -6.90
C SER A 116 -1.87 6.18 -7.96
N LEU A 117 -2.64 5.81 -8.99
CA LEU A 117 -2.13 5.03 -10.13
C LEU A 117 -1.00 5.79 -10.84
N LEU A 118 -1.20 7.06 -11.17
CA LEU A 118 -0.21 7.87 -11.88
C LEU A 118 1.07 8.06 -11.05
N SER A 119 0.96 8.38 -9.76
CA SER A 119 2.12 8.54 -8.88
C SER A 119 2.93 7.25 -8.75
N LEU A 120 2.28 6.09 -8.62
CA LEU A 120 2.98 4.79 -8.56
C LEU A 120 3.71 4.48 -9.88
N LYS A 121 3.13 4.86 -11.03
CA LYS A 121 3.79 4.71 -12.34
C LYS A 121 5.04 5.60 -12.45
N GLU A 122 4.96 6.85 -12.00
CA GLU A 122 6.10 7.76 -11.97
C GLU A 122 7.22 7.24 -11.08
N GLU A 123 6.88 6.75 -9.87
CA GLU A 123 7.83 6.13 -8.94
C GLU A 123 8.53 4.92 -9.57
N LEU A 124 7.80 4.01 -10.22
CA LEU A 124 8.39 2.88 -10.95
C LEU A 124 9.32 3.31 -12.08
N ASN A 125 8.91 4.30 -12.87
CA ASN A 125 9.73 4.83 -13.95
C ASN A 125 11.00 5.51 -13.42
N HIS A 126 10.94 6.12 -12.23
CA HIS A 126 12.12 6.65 -11.56
C HIS A 126 13.04 5.53 -11.08
N VAL A 127 12.52 4.47 -10.46
CA VAL A 127 13.31 3.31 -10.03
C VAL A 127 14.00 2.64 -11.24
N ARG A 128 13.26 2.37 -12.32
CA ARG A 128 13.78 1.73 -13.55
C ARG A 128 14.89 2.53 -14.24
N ARG A 129 14.87 3.87 -14.16
CA ARG A 129 15.90 4.74 -14.76
C ARG A 129 17.19 4.79 -13.95
N ASN A 130 17.15 4.40 -12.68
CA ASN A 130 18.30 4.45 -11.76
C ASN A 130 18.88 3.07 -11.46
N LEU A 131 18.43 2.03 -12.18
CA LEU A 131 19.01 0.69 -12.24
C LEU A 131 19.86 0.56 -13.51
#